data_AF-A0AAD5MYT3-F1
#
_entry.id   AF-A0AAD5MYT3-F1
#
_cell.length_a   1.000
_cell.length_b   1.000
_cell.length_c   1.000
_cell.angle_alpha   90.00
_cell.angle_beta   90.00
_cell.angle_gamma   90.00
#
_symmetry.space_group_name_H-M   'P 1'
#
loop_
_entity.id
_entity.type
_entity.pdbx_description
1 polymer ?
#
loop_
_entity_poly.entity_id
_entity_poly.type
_entity_poly.pdbx_seq_one_letter_code
_entity_poly.pdbx_strand_id
1 'polypeptide(L)'
;MSINLQMAFIYTVRHGHPYPPLYDCSNKTIDEWYKTGSVQWPLGLYFLLTGVLLEILYLPCLIAMVKQHMLGFTCYKFMFILGIFDMFSIFVNSIMTGYLAIKGAIFCTNPILLLTLGAFGCDWAVGRTLEKLRMHFGRACERQTS
;
A
#
# COMPACT_ATOMS: atom_id res chain seq x y z
N MET A 1 11.91 22.87 7.58
CA MET A 1 11.70 23.21 6.15
C MET A 1 10.82 22.12 5.55
N SER A 2 9.50 22.28 5.66
CA SER A 2 8.50 21.33 5.16
C SER A 2 8.38 21.47 3.66
N ILE A 3 9.28 20.84 2.91
CA ILE A 3 9.04 20.56 1.50
C ILE A 3 7.81 19.65 1.47
N ASN A 4 6.68 20.18 1.00
CA ASN A 4 5.40 19.50 1.00
C ASN A 4 5.46 18.30 0.04
N LEU A 5 5.83 17.13 0.55
CA LEU A 5 5.82 15.86 -0.17
C LEU A 5 4.48 15.61 -0.89
N GLN A 6 3.39 16.13 -0.32
CA GLN A 6 2.06 16.12 -0.93
C GLN A 6 1.99 16.90 -2.27
N MET A 7 2.65 18.07 -2.35
CA MET A 7 2.72 18.84 -3.60
C MET A 7 3.54 18.09 -4.64
N ALA A 8 4.64 17.45 -4.24
CA ALA A 8 5.42 16.59 -5.13
C ALA A 8 4.61 15.39 -5.63
N PHE A 9 3.77 14.79 -4.78
CA PHE A 9 2.86 13.71 -5.16
C PHE A 9 1.82 14.14 -6.18
N ILE A 10 1.07 15.19 -5.88
CA ILE A 10 0.04 15.70 -6.78
C ILE A 10 0.66 16.14 -8.11
N TYR A 11 1.82 16.80 -8.07
CA TYR A 11 2.54 17.22 -9.27
C TYR A 11 2.95 16.03 -10.14
N THR A 12 3.58 15.01 -9.54
CA THR A 12 4.09 13.83 -10.24
C THR A 12 2.96 12.99 -10.84
N VAL A 13 1.85 12.81 -10.11
CA VAL A 13 0.67 12.09 -10.62
C VAL A 13 0.02 12.84 -11.78
N ARG A 14 0.01 14.18 -11.74
CA ARG A 14 -0.64 15.00 -12.77
C ARG A 14 0.20 15.15 -14.05
N HIS A 15 1.52 15.22 -13.93
CA HIS A 15 2.41 15.53 -15.07
C HIS A 15 3.21 14.31 -15.55
N GLY A 16 3.24 13.21 -14.80
CA GLY A 16 3.97 11.99 -15.16
C GLY A 16 5.49 12.07 -14.99
N HIS A 17 6.03 13.23 -14.60
CA HIS A 17 7.45 13.44 -14.35
C HIS A 17 7.72 13.90 -12.89
N PRO A 18 8.88 13.54 -12.33
CA PRO A 18 9.26 13.94 -10.98
C PRO A 18 9.41 15.46 -10.89
N TYR A 19 9.14 16.02 -9.70
CA TYR A 19 9.23 17.46 -9.46
C TYR A 19 10.68 17.94 -9.63
N PRO A 20 11.01 18.73 -10.69
CA PRO A 20 12.39 18.98 -11.11
C PRO A 20 13.31 19.58 -10.04
N PRO A 21 12.89 20.58 -9.22
CA PRO A 21 13.81 21.14 -8.22
C PRO A 21 14.08 20.20 -7.02
N LEU A 22 13.42 19.04 -6.93
CA LEU A 22 13.68 18.02 -5.92
C LEU A 22 14.42 16.79 -6.47
N TYR A 23 14.10 16.39 -7.70
CA TYR A 23 14.64 15.18 -8.33
C TYR A 23 14.90 15.42 -9.82
N ASP A 24 16.16 15.72 -10.16
CA ASP A 24 16.62 15.82 -11.54
C ASP A 24 17.04 14.45 -12.09
N CYS A 25 16.12 13.79 -12.78
CA CYS A 25 16.34 12.47 -13.38
C CYS A 25 16.92 12.51 -14.80
N SER A 26 17.23 13.70 -15.34
CA SER A 26 17.70 13.91 -16.73
C SER A 26 19.13 13.44 -17.02
N ASN A 27 19.90 13.08 -15.99
CA ASN A 27 21.34 12.82 -16.14
C ASN A 27 21.66 11.39 -16.64
N LYS A 28 20.74 10.43 -16.49
CA LYS A 28 20.95 9.02 -16.82
C LYS A 28 19.69 8.37 -17.37
N THR A 29 19.86 7.34 -18.21
CA THR A 29 18.77 6.49 -18.69
C THR A 29 18.28 5.54 -17.59
N ILE A 30 17.05 5.02 -17.75
CA ILE A 30 16.38 4.15 -16.77
C ILE A 30 17.23 2.90 -16.45
N ASP A 31 17.91 2.33 -17.45
CA ASP A 31 18.74 1.13 -17.28
C ASP A 31 20.03 1.39 -16.49
N GLU A 32 20.63 2.57 -16.66
CA GLU A 32 21.80 3.02 -15.89
C GLU A 32 21.42 3.29 -14.43
N TRP A 33 20.20 3.77 -14.20
CA TRP A 33 19.64 3.94 -12.86
C TRP A 33 19.43 2.61 -12.13
N TYR A 34 18.95 1.57 -12.81
CA TYR A 34 18.83 0.23 -12.23
C TYR A 34 20.18 -0.36 -11.80
N LYS A 35 21.25 -0.12 -12.56
CA LYS A 35 22.60 -0.58 -12.20
C LYS A 35 23.23 0.18 -11.02
N THR A 36 22.80 1.42 -10.81
CA THR A 36 23.28 2.26 -9.71
C THR A 36 22.58 1.94 -8.38
N GLY A 37 21.36 1.40 -8.44
CA GLY A 37 20.56 1.08 -7.26
C GLY A 37 21.14 -0.06 -6.41
N SER A 38 21.03 0.07 -5.09
CA SER A 38 21.41 -0.99 -4.15
C SER A 38 20.38 -2.11 -4.16
N VAL A 39 20.73 -3.24 -4.79
CA VAL A 39 19.91 -4.44 -4.79
C VAL A 39 20.00 -5.15 -3.45
N GLN A 40 18.85 -5.31 -2.79
CA GLN A 40 18.75 -5.96 -1.48
C GLN A 40 17.83 -7.17 -1.57
N TRP A 41 18.39 -8.24 -2.14
CA TRP A 41 17.73 -9.53 -2.36
C TRP A 41 17.03 -10.11 -1.11
N PRO A 42 17.64 -10.14 0.08
CA PRO A 42 17.02 -10.77 1.25
C PRO A 42 15.77 -10.01 1.70
N LEU A 43 15.84 -8.67 1.69
CA LEU A 43 14.73 -7.84 2.14
C LEU A 43 13.56 -7.89 1.14
N GLY A 44 13.86 -7.81 -0.16
CA GLY A 44 12.85 -7.90 -1.21
C GLY A 44 12.11 -9.25 -1.19
N LEU A 45 12.83 -10.36 -1.02
CA LEU A 45 12.23 -11.68 -0.94
C LEU A 45 11.38 -11.85 0.32
N TYR A 46 11.83 -11.33 1.46
CA TYR A 46 11.07 -11.36 2.71
C TYR A 46 9.73 -10.63 2.59
N PHE A 47 9.72 -9.41 2.04
CA PHE A 47 8.48 -8.66 1.81
C PHE A 47 7.55 -9.34 0.81
N LEU A 48 8.10 -9.91 -0.26
CA LEU A 48 7.29 -10.60 -1.27
C LEU A 48 6.62 -11.86 -0.69
N LEU A 49 7.37 -12.68 0.05
CA LEU A 49 6.83 -13.91 0.68
C LEU A 49 5.78 -13.60 1.74
N THR A 50 6.07 -12.65 2.64
CA THR A 50 5.13 -12.27 3.72
C THR A 50 3.87 -11.62 3.15
N GLY A 51 3.99 -10.80 2.11
CA GLY A 51 2.86 -10.19 1.42
C GLY A 51 1.93 -11.22 0.80
N VAL A 52 2.47 -12.16 0.03
CA VAL A 52 1.69 -13.23 -0.60
C VAL A 52 0.97 -14.09 0.44
N LEU A 53 1.64 -14.42 1.56
CA LEU A 53 1.03 -15.20 2.63
C LEU A 53 -0.15 -14.47 3.28
N LEU A 54 -0.02 -13.16 3.54
CA LEU A 54 -1.10 -12.34 4.09
C LEU A 54 -2.28 -12.22 3.11
N GLU A 55 -2.00 -12.11 1.82
CA GLU A 55 -3.03 -12.00 0.79
C GLU A 55 -3.83 -13.31 0.65
N ILE A 56 -3.15 -14.45 0.72
CA ILE A 56 -3.80 -15.77 0.76
C ILE A 56 -4.67 -15.93 2.01
N LEU A 57 -4.29 -15.36 3.15
CA LEU A 57 -5.10 -15.44 4.38
C LEU A 57 -6.32 -14.50 4.36
N TYR A 58 -6.20 -13.35 3.71
CA TYR A 58 -7.29 -12.37 3.63
C TYR A 58 -8.44 -12.80 2.70
N LEU A 59 -8.13 -13.47 1.58
CA LEU A 59 -9.15 -13.98 0.65
C LEU A 59 -10.21 -14.90 1.30
N PRO A 60 -9.85 -15.96 2.04
CA PRO A 60 -10.83 -16.83 2.70
C PRO A 60 -11.59 -16.09 3.79
N CYS A 61 -10.98 -15.10 4.46
CA CYS A 61 -11.68 -14.26 5.44
C CYS A 61 -12.81 -13.44 4.78
N LEU A 62 -12.54 -12.83 3.62
CA LEU A 62 -13.55 -12.09 2.86
C LEU A 62 -14.65 -13.02 2.34
N ILE A 63 -14.29 -14.19 1.82
CA ILE A 63 -15.26 -15.19 1.32
C ILE A 63 -16.16 -15.68 2.46
N ALA A 64 -15.60 -15.96 3.64
CA ALA A 64 -16.38 -16.38 4.82
C ALA A 64 -17.38 -15.31 5.26
N MET A 65 -16.98 -14.04 5.24
CA MET A 65 -17.85 -12.91 5.56
C MET A 65 -19.03 -12.77 4.58
N VAL A 66 -18.79 -12.96 3.28
CA VAL A 66 -19.87 -12.96 2.27
C VAL A 66 -20.81 -14.14 2.47
N LYS A 67 -20.25 -15.33 2.75
CA LYS A 67 -21.02 -16.57 2.90
C LYS A 67 -21.97 -16.56 4.10
N GLN A 68 -21.63 -15.86 5.18
CA GLN A 68 -22.51 -15.77 6.36
C GLN A 68 -23.73 -14.85 6.17
N HIS A 69 -23.94 -14.25 5.00
CA HIS A 69 -25.08 -13.35 4.71
C HIS A 69 -25.25 -12.22 5.75
N MET A 70 -24.16 -11.87 6.46
CA MET A 70 -24.13 -10.80 7.47
C MET A 70 -24.06 -9.40 6.84
N LEU A 71 -23.98 -9.33 5.49
CA LEU A 71 -23.99 -8.09 4.70
C LEU A 71 -25.35 -7.35 4.69
N GLY A 72 -26.36 -7.89 5.37
CA GLY A 72 -27.65 -7.23 5.55
C GLY A 72 -27.56 -5.93 6.38
N PHE A 73 -26.58 -5.84 7.28
CA PHE A 73 -26.37 -4.65 8.11
C PHE A 73 -25.31 -3.72 7.51
N THR A 74 -25.60 -2.40 7.52
CA THR A 74 -24.69 -1.36 7.01
C THR A 74 -23.29 -1.41 7.63
N CYS A 75 -23.18 -1.83 8.90
CA CYS A 75 -21.90 -1.99 9.60
C CYS A 75 -20.98 -3.02 8.91
N TYR A 76 -21.53 -4.18 8.54
CA TYR A 76 -20.77 -5.26 7.92
C TYR A 76 -20.31 -4.90 6.49
N LYS A 77 -21.09 -4.08 5.78
CA LYS A 77 -20.72 -3.57 4.45
C LYS A 77 -19.48 -2.68 4.50
N PHE A 78 -19.38 -1.80 5.49
CA PHE A 78 -18.18 -0.98 5.68
C PHE A 78 -16.96 -1.83 6.07
N MET A 79 -17.14 -2.83 6.95
CA MET A 79 -16.06 -3.75 7.31
C MET A 79 -15.53 -4.53 6.10
N PHE A 80 -16.41 -4.93 5.19
CA PHE A 80 -16.03 -5.60 3.94
C PHE A 80 -15.25 -4.68 2.98
N ILE A 81 -15.74 -3.44 2.76
CA ILE A 81 -15.07 -2.46 1.89
C ILE A 81 -13.68 -2.12 2.44
N LEU A 82 -13.56 -1.93 3.75
CA LEU A 82 -12.27 -1.68 4.40
C LEU A 82 -11.31 -2.87 4.24
N GLY A 83 -11.82 -4.11 4.34
CA GLY A 83 -11.01 -5.32 4.09
C GLY A 83 -10.47 -5.40 2.66
N ILE A 84 -11.25 -4.99 1.65
CA ILE A 84 -10.78 -4.90 0.26
C ILE A 84 -9.67 -3.86 0.10
N PHE A 85 -9.82 -2.70 0.75
CA PHE A 85 -8.83 -1.63 0.70
C PHE A 85 -7.50 -2.04 1.36
N ASP A 86 -7.58 -2.85 2.41
CA ASP A 86 -6.41 -3.45 3.07
C ASP A 86 -5.67 -4.42 2.15
N MET A 87 -6.38 -5.27 1.39
CA MET A 87 -5.75 -6.13 0.38
C MET A 87 -5.02 -5.33 -0.70
N PHE A 88 -5.66 -4.26 -1.21
CA PHE A 88 -5.03 -3.36 -2.18
C PHE A 88 -3.76 -2.71 -1.60
N SER A 89 -3.83 -2.31 -0.33
CA SER A 89 -2.69 -1.70 0.36
C SER A 89 -1.55 -2.71 0.58
N ILE A 90 -1.85 -3.96 0.94
CA ILE A 90 -0.84 -5.04 1.08
C ILE A 90 -0.19 -5.35 -0.27
N PHE A 91 -0.99 -5.45 -1.33
CA PHE A 91 -0.49 -5.70 -2.68
C PHE A 91 0.53 -4.63 -3.11
N VAL A 92 0.16 -3.36 -2.96
CA VAL A 92 1.04 -2.24 -3.28
C VAL A 92 2.25 -2.23 -2.35
N ASN A 93 2.08 -2.29 -1.03
CA ASN A 93 3.21 -2.17 -0.09
C ASN A 93 4.17 -3.36 -0.08
N SER A 94 3.72 -4.58 -0.34
CA SER A 94 4.53 -5.78 -0.14
C SER A 94 5.01 -6.36 -1.46
N ILE A 95 4.10 -6.60 -2.40
CA ILE A 95 4.43 -7.22 -3.69
C ILE A 95 5.17 -6.23 -4.57
N MET A 96 4.65 -5.00 -4.72
CA MET A 96 5.30 -3.98 -5.54
C MET A 96 6.64 -3.57 -4.91
N THR A 97 6.69 -3.23 -3.62
CA THR A 97 7.96 -2.89 -2.95
C THR A 97 8.97 -4.03 -3.00
N GLY A 98 8.55 -5.28 -2.79
CA GLY A 98 9.43 -6.45 -2.88
C GLY A 98 10.03 -6.61 -4.27
N TYR A 99 9.22 -6.42 -5.32
CA TYR A 99 9.69 -6.42 -6.70
C TYR A 99 10.69 -5.27 -6.99
N LEU A 100 10.37 -4.06 -6.52
CA LEU A 100 11.25 -2.90 -6.67
C LEU A 100 12.57 -3.07 -5.91
N ALA A 101 12.55 -3.70 -4.73
CA ALA A 101 13.74 -3.98 -3.93
C ALA A 101 14.68 -5.01 -4.59
N ILE A 102 14.12 -5.99 -5.31
CA ILE A 102 14.90 -6.95 -6.11
C ILE A 102 15.53 -6.27 -7.33
N LYS A 103 14.79 -5.39 -7.99
CA LYS A 103 15.27 -4.64 -9.16
C LYS A 103 16.26 -3.52 -8.79
N GLY A 104 16.33 -3.10 -7.53
CA GLY A 104 17.14 -1.94 -7.12
C GLY A 104 16.54 -0.62 -7.61
N ALA A 105 15.21 -0.52 -7.64
CA ALA A 105 14.54 0.65 -8.18
C ALA A 105 14.78 1.89 -7.30
N ILE A 106 15.15 2.99 -7.95
CA ILE A 106 15.30 4.33 -7.37
C ILE A 106 14.18 5.25 -7.86
N PHE A 107 14.03 6.42 -7.23
CA PHE A 107 12.92 7.35 -7.49
C PHE A 107 12.76 7.73 -8.97
N CYS A 108 13.87 7.81 -9.71
CA CYS A 108 13.88 8.15 -11.13
C CYS A 108 13.37 7.04 -12.08
N THR A 109 13.22 5.81 -11.59
CA THR A 109 12.83 4.66 -12.42
C THR A 109 11.32 4.56 -12.57
N ASN A 110 10.59 4.69 -11.46
CA ASN A 110 9.13 4.69 -11.43
C ASN A 110 8.66 5.60 -10.29
N PRO A 111 8.57 6.93 -10.51
CA PRO A 111 8.32 7.89 -9.45
C PRO A 111 6.91 7.74 -8.86
N ILE A 112 5.91 7.38 -9.67
CA ILE A 112 4.54 7.15 -9.19
C ILE A 112 4.51 5.97 -8.22
N LEU A 113 5.10 4.82 -8.59
CA LEU A 113 5.11 3.64 -7.73
C LEU A 113 5.85 3.94 -6.42
N LEU A 114 7.07 4.47 -6.46
CA LEU A 114 7.85 4.72 -5.24
C LEU A 114 7.16 5.72 -4.30
N LEU A 115 6.47 6.71 -4.86
CA LEU A 115 5.76 7.71 -4.08
C LEU A 115 4.42 7.20 -3.54
N THR A 116 3.73 6.31 -4.27
CA THR A 116 2.55 5.59 -3.74
C THR A 116 2.94 4.69 -2.58
N LEU A 117 4.04 3.94 -2.68
CA LEU A 117 4.58 3.12 -1.59
C LEU A 117 4.84 3.96 -0.32
N GLY A 118 5.43 5.15 -0.49
CA GLY A 118 5.65 6.08 0.61
C GLY A 118 4.34 6.64 1.21
N ALA A 119 3.34 6.93 0.37
CA ALA A 119 2.04 7.42 0.82
C ALA A 119 1.27 6.37 1.64
N PHE A 120 1.18 5.14 1.13
CA PHE A 120 0.60 4.01 1.86
C PHE A 120 1.42 3.63 3.10
N GLY A 121 2.72 3.88 3.06
CA GLY A 121 3.59 3.82 4.24
C GLY A 121 3.17 4.80 5.34
N CYS A 122 2.66 5.99 5.00
CA CYS A 122 2.06 6.91 5.98
C CYS A 122 0.68 6.46 6.46
N ASP A 123 -0.09 5.75 5.62
CA ASP A 123 -1.38 5.16 6.01
C ASP A 123 -1.24 4.19 7.18
N TRP A 124 -0.07 3.57 7.43
CA TRP A 124 0.14 2.71 8.61
C TRP A 124 -0.22 3.38 9.94
N ALA A 125 0.00 4.69 10.06
CA ALA A 125 -0.29 5.47 11.26
C ALA A 125 -1.80 5.72 11.41
N VAL A 126 -2.49 5.91 10.27
CA VAL A 126 -3.95 6.06 10.19
C VAL A 126 -4.63 4.69 10.36
N GLY A 127 -4.03 3.63 9.82
CA GLY A 127 -4.46 2.24 9.88
C GLY A 127 -4.59 1.73 11.30
N ARG A 128 -3.70 2.12 12.23
CA ARG A 128 -3.87 1.78 13.66
C ARG A 128 -5.14 2.39 14.28
N THR A 129 -5.53 3.57 13.80
CA THR A 129 -6.78 4.22 14.24
C THR A 129 -7.99 3.53 13.62
N LEU A 130 -7.89 3.17 12.34
CA LEU A 130 -8.91 2.40 11.62
C LEU A 130 -9.09 0.99 12.18
N GLU A 131 -8.04 0.34 12.68
CA GLU A 131 -8.11 -0.98 13.28
C GLU A 131 -8.78 -0.95 14.66
N LYS A 132 -8.53 0.10 15.46
CA LYS A 132 -9.32 0.37 16.66
C LYS A 132 -10.78 0.63 16.32
N LEU A 133 -11.04 1.37 15.24
CA LEU A 133 -12.39 1.60 14.72
C LEU A 133 -13.05 0.27 14.34
N ARG A 134 -12.36 -0.59 13.58
CA ARG A 134 -12.82 -1.92 13.15
C ARG A 134 -13.16 -2.79 14.36
N MET A 135 -12.33 -2.80 15.40
CA MET A 135 -12.64 -3.52 16.65
C MET A 135 -13.87 -2.93 17.37
N HIS A 136 -13.99 -1.61 17.42
CA HIS A 136 -15.11 -0.95 18.10
C HIS A 136 -16.44 -1.17 17.36
N PHE A 137 -16.43 -1.06 16.03
CA PHE A 137 -17.57 -1.37 15.17
C PHE A 137 -17.93 -2.86 15.21
N GLY A 138 -16.93 -3.75 15.26
CA GLY A 138 -17.16 -5.19 15.47
C GLY A 138 -17.94 -5.47 16.75
N ARG A 139 -17.52 -4.88 17.89
CA ARG A 139 -18.23 -4.99 19.18
C ARG A 139 -19.60 -4.30 19.19
N ALA A 140 -19.80 -3.27 18.36
CA ALA A 140 -21.10 -2.62 18.21
C ALA A 140 -22.07 -3.47 17.38
N CYS A 141 -21.55 -4.16 16.35
CA CYS A 141 -22.33 -5.08 15.53
C CYS A 141 -22.76 -6.31 16.35
N GLU A 142 -21.86 -6.88 17.14
CA GLU A 142 -22.16 -8.01 18.02
C GLU A 142 -23.30 -7.71 19.02
N ARG A 143 -23.46 -6.44 19.43
CA ARG A 143 -24.56 -5.98 20.29
C ARG A 143 -25.90 -5.81 19.57
N GLN A 144 -25.95 -5.74 18.25
CA GLN A 144 -27.22 -5.64 17.51
C GLN A 144 -27.79 -7.02 17.13
N THR A 145 -26.97 -8.06 17.19
CA THR A 145 -27.34 -9.43 16.85
C THR A 145 -27.75 -10.27 18.08
N SER A 146 -27.60 -9.73 19.30
CA SER A 146 -28.07 -10.30 20.56
C SER A 146 -29.35 -9.62 21.04
#